data_AF-A0A2D4EZC4-F1
#
_entry.id   AF-A0A2D4EZC4-F1
#
_cell.length_a   1.000
_cell.length_b   1.000
_cell.length_c   1.000
_cell.angle_alpha   90.00
_cell.angle_beta   90.00
_cell.angle_gamma   90.00
#
_symmetry.space_group_name_H-M   'P 1'
#
loop_
_entity.id
_entity.type
_entity.pdbx_description
1 polymer ?
#
loop_
_entity_poly.entity_id
_entity_poly.type
_entity_poly.pdbx_seq_one_letter_code
_entity_poly.pdbx_strand_id
1 'polypeptide(L)'
;FLRLFRSRDILILTDNITTKTHINKQGGTHSKYLMRESERLFEWAERNLLSLRAEHISGSSNVQADRLSRATVDQTEWRLHPSNFQKAIQRFGLPVIDLFATPFNAQLPRFMSRYPSQEVENVDALRCPWPPGLLYALPVIPRLLQKILEEKAEVLLVAPYLPRRP
;
A
#
# COMPACT_ATOMS: atom_id res chain seq x y z
N PHE A 1 11.11 -14.24 -18.51
CA PHE A 1 11.27 -14.60 -17.09
C PHE A 1 11.52 -16.10 -16.89
N LEU A 2 10.58 -17.00 -17.19
CA LEU A 2 10.75 -18.47 -17.00
C LEU A 2 11.99 -19.08 -17.69
N ARG A 3 12.36 -18.58 -18.88
CA ARG A 3 13.56 -19.04 -19.60
C ARG A 3 14.88 -18.80 -18.86
N LEU A 4 14.93 -17.82 -17.95
CA LEU A 4 16.16 -17.46 -17.23
C LEU A 4 16.49 -18.46 -16.10
N PHE A 5 15.47 -19.15 -15.58
CA PHE A 5 15.59 -20.01 -14.41
C PHE A 5 15.53 -21.50 -14.74
N ARG A 6 15.12 -21.85 -15.96
CA ARG A 6 14.90 -23.25 -16.35
C ARG A 6 16.18 -24.08 -16.22
N SER A 7 16.08 -25.19 -15.49
CA SER A 7 17.16 -26.17 -15.29
C SER A 7 18.44 -25.52 -14.74
N ARG A 8 18.30 -24.65 -13.74
CA ARG A 8 19.42 -24.02 -13.03
C ARG A 8 19.32 -24.22 -11.52
N ASP A 9 20.46 -24.10 -10.86
CA ASP A 9 20.57 -23.97 -9.40
C ASP A 9 20.27 -22.53 -8.99
N ILE A 10 19.26 -22.33 -8.16
CA ILE A 10 18.80 -21.01 -7.74
C ILE A 10 19.08 -20.78 -6.26
N LEU A 11 19.76 -19.67 -5.97
CA LEU A 11 19.95 -19.14 -4.63
C LEU A 11 19.09 -17.88 -4.45
N ILE A 12 18.18 -17.92 -3.48
CA ILE A 12 17.37 -16.77 -3.06
C ILE A 12 18.08 -16.07 -1.89
N LEU A 13 18.38 -14.79 -2.07
CA LEU A 13 18.87 -13.94 -0.99
C LEU A 13 17.68 -13.20 -0.35
N THR A 14 17.51 -13.35 0.96
CA THR A 14 16.42 -12.71 1.71
C THR A 14 16.90 -12.17 3.05
N ASP A 15 16.34 -11.05 3.49
CA ASP A 15 16.52 -10.55 4.86
C ASP A 15 15.52 -11.16 5.87
N ASN A 16 14.56 -11.96 5.40
CA ASN A 16 13.56 -12.59 6.25
C ASN A 16 13.99 -14.01 6.62
N ILE A 17 14.41 -14.18 7.88
CA ILE A 17 14.86 -15.46 8.44
C ILE A 17 13.74 -16.53 8.37
N THR A 18 12.48 -16.14 8.55
CA THR A 18 11.33 -17.06 8.45
C THR A 18 11.19 -17.55 7.02
N THR A 19 11.25 -16.66 6.03
CA THR A 19 11.22 -17.02 4.60
C THR A 19 12.35 -17.96 4.23
N LYS A 20 13.59 -17.65 4.65
CA LYS A 20 14.74 -18.55 4.45
C LYS A 20 14.47 -19.94 5.02
N THR A 21 13.96 -19.99 6.26
CA THR A 21 13.71 -21.25 6.96
C THR A 21 12.63 -22.06 6.25
N HIS A 22 11.54 -21.43 5.83
CA HIS A 22 10.47 -22.08 5.08
C HIS A 22 10.97 -22.63 3.74
N ILE A 23 11.82 -21.90 3.00
CA ILE A 23 12.40 -22.40 1.75
C ILE A 23 13.31 -23.59 2.04
N ASN A 24 14.29 -23.44 2.93
CA ASN A 24 15.29 -24.50 3.16
C ASN A 24 14.70 -25.75 3.84
N LYS A 25 13.60 -25.62 4.58
CA LYS A 25 12.90 -26.75 5.22
C LYS A 25 11.66 -27.21 4.44
N GLN A 26 11.38 -26.60 3.28
CA GLN A 26 10.22 -26.89 2.45
C GLN A 26 8.88 -26.75 3.18
N GLY A 27 8.79 -25.75 4.06
CA GLY A 27 7.60 -25.45 4.85
C GLY A 27 7.87 -25.25 6.33
N GLY A 28 6.79 -25.25 7.09
CA GLY A 28 6.83 -25.10 8.54
C GLY A 28 5.52 -25.55 9.19
N THR A 29 5.59 -25.95 10.46
CA THR A 29 4.45 -26.57 11.17
C THR A 29 3.50 -25.57 11.82
N HIS A 30 3.91 -24.30 11.92
CA HIS A 30 3.19 -23.30 12.73
C HIS A 30 2.14 -22.49 11.96
N SER A 31 2.15 -22.51 10.62
CA SER A 31 1.20 -21.75 9.80
C SER A 31 0.78 -22.53 8.55
N LYS A 32 -0.48 -22.95 8.53
CA LYS A 32 -1.09 -23.62 7.36
C LYS A 32 -1.03 -22.75 6.09
N TYR A 33 -1.15 -21.43 6.25
CA TYR A 33 -1.07 -20.50 5.13
C TYR A 33 0.35 -20.46 4.54
N LEU A 34 1.37 -20.30 5.39
CA LEU A 34 2.76 -20.30 4.92
C LEU A 34 3.18 -21.66 4.35
N MET A 35 2.65 -22.76 4.90
CA MET A 35 2.85 -24.09 4.34
C MET A 35 2.33 -24.19 2.90
N ARG A 36 1.09 -23.75 2.64
CA ARG A 36 0.52 -23.76 1.28
C ARG A 36 1.34 -22.94 0.30
N GLU A 37 1.86 -21.80 0.72
CA GLU A 37 2.74 -21.00 -0.14
C GLU A 37 4.09 -21.67 -0.40
N SER A 38 4.65 -22.38 0.60
CA SER A 38 5.82 -23.24 0.40
C SER A 38 5.54 -24.39 -0.58
N GLU A 39 4.41 -25.09 -0.43
CA GLU A 39 3.99 -26.17 -1.35
C GLU A 39 3.91 -25.66 -2.80
N ARG A 40 3.23 -24.54 -3.03
CA ARG A 40 3.11 -23.92 -4.37
C ARG A 40 4.46 -23.55 -4.97
N LEU A 41 5.38 -23.03 -4.15
CA LEU A 41 6.73 -22.72 -4.57
C LEU A 41 7.50 -23.98 -4.99
N PHE A 42 7.42 -25.06 -4.20
CA PHE A 42 8.15 -26.30 -4.48
C PHE A 42 7.55 -27.10 -5.64
N GLU A 43 6.23 -27.16 -5.78
CA GLU A 43 5.57 -27.76 -6.95
C GLU A 43 6.01 -27.09 -8.26
N TRP A 44 6.18 -25.76 -8.23
CA TRP A 44 6.72 -25.03 -9.37
C TRP A 44 8.22 -25.27 -9.54
N ALA A 45 9.00 -25.25 -8.46
CA ALA A 45 10.45 -25.42 -8.51
C ALA A 45 10.85 -26.80 -9.03
N GLU A 46 10.20 -27.88 -8.60
CA GLU A 46 10.47 -29.25 -9.04
C GLU A 46 10.33 -29.43 -10.56
N ARG A 47 9.38 -28.72 -11.17
CA ARG A 47 9.13 -28.79 -12.62
C ARG A 47 10.08 -27.93 -13.44
N ASN A 48 10.77 -26.98 -12.82
CA ASN A 48 11.46 -25.90 -13.54
C ASN A 48 12.93 -25.73 -13.17
N LEU A 49 13.38 -26.12 -11.98
CA LEU A 49 14.72 -25.84 -11.44
C LEU A 49 15.50 -27.14 -11.18
N LEU A 50 16.83 -27.04 -11.09
CA LEU A 50 17.67 -28.14 -10.62
C LEU A 50 17.73 -28.17 -9.08
N SER A 51 17.87 -26.98 -8.48
CA SER A 51 17.83 -26.83 -7.03
C SER A 51 17.34 -25.44 -6.63
N LEU A 52 16.81 -25.34 -5.42
CA LEU A 52 16.37 -24.09 -4.82
C LEU A 52 16.85 -24.03 -3.37
N ARG A 53 17.59 -22.98 -3.01
CA ARG A 53 18.03 -22.71 -1.64
C ARG A 53 17.87 -21.23 -1.32
N ALA A 54 17.82 -20.91 -0.02
CA ALA A 54 17.77 -19.54 0.46
C ALA A 54 18.90 -19.24 1.47
N GLU A 55 19.46 -18.04 1.37
CA GLU A 55 20.44 -17.49 2.30
C GLU A 55 19.98 -16.16 2.88
N HIS A 56 20.37 -15.92 4.13
CA HIS A 56 20.03 -14.68 4.82
C HIS A 56 21.05 -13.60 4.51
N ILE A 57 20.59 -12.42 4.09
CA ILE A 57 21.40 -11.20 3.94
C ILE A 57 20.90 -10.12 4.91
N SER A 58 21.75 -9.16 5.27
CA SER A 58 21.31 -8.00 6.06
C SER A 58 20.34 -7.14 5.26
N GLY A 59 19.40 -6.48 5.95
CA GLY A 59 18.49 -5.51 5.31
C GLY A 59 19.23 -4.38 4.58
N SER A 60 20.41 -3.98 5.06
CA SER A 60 21.30 -3.02 4.37
C SER A 60 21.80 -3.50 3.00
N SER A 61 21.88 -4.81 2.80
CA SER A 61 22.23 -5.43 1.51
C SER A 61 21.00 -5.74 0.65
N ASN A 62 19.80 -5.77 1.25
CA ASN A 62 18.53 -6.03 0.57
C ASN A 62 17.82 -4.77 0.05
N VAL A 63 18.47 -3.60 0.16
CA VAL A 63 17.87 -2.27 -0.12
C VAL A 63 17.22 -2.18 -1.51
N GLN A 64 17.79 -2.80 -2.53
CA GLN A 64 17.23 -2.76 -3.88
C GLN A 64 15.89 -3.51 -3.97
N ALA A 65 15.83 -4.74 -3.45
CA ALA A 65 14.60 -5.53 -3.43
C ALA A 65 13.54 -4.87 -2.55
N ASP A 66 13.95 -4.29 -1.43
CA ASP A 66 13.08 -3.51 -0.54
C ASP A 66 12.51 -2.27 -1.23
N ARG A 67 13.35 -1.53 -1.95
CA ARG A 67 12.91 -0.37 -2.72
C ARG A 67 11.94 -0.78 -3.84
N LEU A 68 12.24 -1.85 -4.58
CA LEU A 68 11.41 -2.33 -5.68
C LEU A 68 10.08 -2.91 -5.19
N SER A 69 10.06 -3.63 -4.07
CA SER A 69 8.83 -4.15 -3.47
C SER A 69 7.93 -3.03 -2.94
N ARG A 70 8.51 -1.89 -2.55
CA ARG A 70 7.78 -0.68 -2.19
C ARG A 70 7.41 0.20 -3.39
N ALA A 71 8.03 -0.02 -4.55
CA ALA A 71 7.80 0.79 -5.75
C ALA A 71 6.56 0.39 -6.55
N THR A 72 5.95 -0.76 -6.29
CA THR A 72 4.83 -1.31 -7.09
C THR A 72 3.45 -1.07 -6.51
N VAL A 73 3.33 -0.45 -5.33
CA VAL A 73 2.05 0.02 -4.82
C VAL A 73 2.25 1.42 -4.27
N ASP A 74 2.04 2.42 -5.12
CA ASP A 74 1.92 3.77 -4.63
C ASP A 74 0.65 3.86 -3.78
N GLN A 75 0.82 3.82 -2.46
CA GLN A 75 -0.30 3.99 -1.52
C GLN A 75 -0.98 5.37 -1.70
N THR A 76 -0.33 6.32 -2.40
CA THR A 76 -0.95 7.60 -2.77
C THR A 76 -1.96 7.48 -3.91
N GLU A 77 -2.01 6.36 -4.63
CA GLU A 77 -3.02 6.06 -5.66
C GLU A 77 -4.20 5.27 -5.11
N TRP A 78 -4.21 4.92 -3.83
CA TRP A 78 -5.34 4.19 -3.25
C TRP A 78 -6.56 5.09 -3.19
N ARG A 79 -7.72 4.51 -3.53
CA ARG A 79 -9.03 5.12 -3.30
C ARG A 79 -9.94 4.14 -2.58
N LEU A 80 -10.87 4.67 -1.79
CA LEU A 80 -11.96 3.86 -1.26
C LEU A 80 -12.73 3.21 -2.42
N HIS A 81 -13.18 1.96 -2.26
CA HIS A 81 -13.98 1.33 -3.30
C HIS A 81 -15.23 2.19 -3.62
N PRO A 82 -15.57 2.43 -4.91
CA PRO A 82 -16.64 3.38 -5.28
C PRO A 82 -17.98 3.11 -4.59
N SER A 83 -18.36 1.83 -4.41
CA SER A 83 -19.60 1.49 -3.70
C SER A 83 -19.57 1.85 -2.20
N ASN A 84 -18.40 1.80 -1.56
CA ASN A 84 -18.24 2.22 -0.17
C ASN A 84 -18.23 3.74 -0.06
N PHE A 85 -17.62 4.43 -1.03
CA PHE A 85 -17.68 5.89 -1.11
C PHE A 85 -19.11 6.38 -1.31
N GLN A 86 -19.89 5.75 -2.20
CA GLN A 86 -21.31 6.06 -2.38
C GLN A 86 -22.12 5.86 -1.10
N LYS A 87 -21.91 4.77 -0.36
CA LYS A 87 -22.56 4.54 0.94
C LYS A 87 -22.20 5.62 1.95
N ALA A 88 -20.95 6.07 1.96
CA ALA A 88 -20.50 7.15 2.84
C ALA A 88 -21.21 8.48 2.48
N ILE A 89 -21.25 8.83 1.19
CA ILE A 89 -21.96 10.03 0.72
C ILE A 89 -23.45 10.00 1.07
N GLN A 90 -24.12 8.86 0.85
CA GLN A 90 -25.55 8.72 1.17
C GLN A 90 -25.84 8.93 2.66
N ARG A 91 -24.88 8.60 3.53
CA ARG A 91 -25.04 8.71 4.97
C ARG A 91 -24.63 10.07 5.54
N PHE A 92 -23.57 10.67 5.00
CA PHE A 92 -22.91 11.82 5.62
C PHE A 92 -22.94 13.08 4.75
N GLY A 93 -23.44 13.00 3.51
CA GLY A 93 -23.46 14.11 2.56
C GLY A 93 -22.34 14.02 1.51
N LEU A 94 -22.53 14.75 0.40
CA LEU A 94 -21.57 14.81 -0.70
C LEU A 94 -20.48 15.86 -0.38
N PRO A 95 -19.21 15.45 -0.27
CA PRO A 95 -18.13 16.41 -0.04
C PRO A 95 -17.88 17.27 -1.28
N VAL A 96 -17.44 18.51 -1.06
CA VAL A 96 -17.21 19.50 -2.12
C VAL A 96 -15.86 19.34 -2.80
N ILE A 97 -14.90 18.70 -2.14
CA ILE A 97 -13.53 18.50 -2.63
C ILE A 97 -12.85 17.28 -1.98
N ASP A 98 -12.00 16.61 -2.75
CA ASP A 98 -11.10 15.54 -2.30
C ASP A 98 -9.71 16.14 -1.97
N LEU A 99 -9.29 16.08 -0.71
CA LEU A 99 -8.08 16.77 -0.24
C LEU A 99 -6.78 16.05 -0.61
N PHE A 100 -6.81 14.75 -0.86
CA PHE A 100 -5.60 13.92 -1.02
C PHE A 100 -5.73 12.97 -2.20
N ALA A 101 -5.85 13.53 -3.39
CA ALA A 101 -6.02 12.74 -4.60
C ALA A 101 -5.09 13.17 -5.75
N THR A 102 -5.09 12.33 -6.76
CA THR A 102 -4.46 12.50 -8.07
C THR A 102 -5.56 12.35 -9.12
N PRO A 103 -5.29 12.74 -10.39
CA PRO A 103 -6.19 12.46 -11.52
C PRO A 103 -6.71 11.02 -11.59
N PHE A 104 -5.90 10.05 -11.14
CA PHE A 104 -6.21 8.63 -11.30
C PHE A 104 -7.09 8.06 -10.17
N ASN A 105 -7.10 8.69 -9.00
CA ASN A 105 -7.78 8.16 -7.82
C ASN A 105 -8.78 9.11 -7.16
N ALA A 106 -8.94 10.33 -7.69
CA ALA A 106 -9.94 11.29 -7.22
C ALA A 106 -11.35 10.69 -7.20
N GLN A 107 -12.04 10.88 -6.07
CA GLN A 107 -13.44 10.47 -5.91
C GLN A 107 -14.43 11.58 -6.28
N LEU A 108 -13.92 12.81 -6.44
CA LEU A 108 -14.68 14.02 -6.69
C LEU A 108 -14.07 14.77 -7.88
N PRO A 109 -14.88 15.52 -8.66
CA PRO A 109 -14.37 16.31 -9.77
C PRO A 109 -13.37 17.39 -9.34
N ARG A 110 -13.55 17.92 -8.11
CA ARG A 110 -12.63 18.87 -7.48
C ARG A 110 -11.73 18.12 -6.52
N PHE A 111 -10.42 18.28 -6.69
CA PHE A 111 -9.45 17.65 -5.81
C PHE A 111 -8.15 18.44 -5.69
N MET A 112 -7.45 18.21 -4.59
CA MET A 112 -6.10 18.71 -4.34
C MET A 112 -5.13 17.53 -4.36
N SER A 113 -3.91 17.78 -4.83
CA SER A 113 -2.87 16.76 -4.95
C SER A 113 -1.60 17.14 -4.21
N ARG A 114 -0.73 16.14 -4.01
CA ARG A 114 0.61 16.38 -3.49
C ARG A 114 1.52 17.10 -4.50
N TYR A 115 1.31 16.86 -5.80
CA TYR A 115 2.16 17.35 -6.88
C TYR A 115 1.34 18.10 -7.93
N PRO A 116 1.86 19.20 -8.51
CA PRO A 116 1.16 19.95 -9.55
C PRO A 116 0.73 19.07 -10.72
N SER A 117 -0.50 19.26 -11.19
CA SER A 117 -1.01 18.73 -12.47
C SER A 117 -1.99 19.74 -13.07
N GLN A 118 -2.46 19.51 -14.30
CA GLN A 118 -3.39 20.44 -14.95
C GLN A 118 -4.79 20.44 -14.33
N GLU A 119 -5.16 19.39 -13.61
CA GLU A 119 -6.54 19.12 -13.16
C GLU A 119 -6.75 19.42 -11.68
N VAL A 120 -5.68 19.77 -10.95
CA VAL A 120 -5.74 19.96 -9.49
C VAL A 120 -6.14 21.38 -9.16
N GLU A 121 -7.03 21.52 -8.18
CA GLU A 121 -7.48 22.82 -7.69
C GLU A 121 -6.38 23.51 -6.87
N ASN A 122 -5.60 22.73 -6.13
CA ASN A 122 -4.44 23.22 -5.38
C ASN A 122 -3.42 22.10 -5.12
N VAL A 123 -2.21 22.51 -4.74
CA VAL A 123 -1.09 21.63 -4.40
C VAL A 123 -0.84 21.69 -2.89
N ASP A 124 -0.71 20.53 -2.27
CA ASP A 124 -0.51 20.35 -0.82
C ASP A 124 -1.67 20.93 0.01
N ALA A 125 -2.74 20.13 0.16
CA ALA A 125 -3.91 20.48 0.96
C ALA A 125 -3.61 20.84 2.42
N LEU A 126 -2.44 20.49 2.97
CA LEU A 126 -2.05 20.86 4.34
C LEU A 126 -1.43 22.27 4.43
N ARG A 127 -1.17 22.92 3.29
CA ARG A 127 -0.55 24.26 3.21
C ARG A 127 -1.46 25.32 2.61
N CYS A 128 -2.59 24.94 2.02
CA CYS A 128 -3.55 25.88 1.47
C CYS A 128 -4.81 26.01 2.36
N PRO A 129 -5.57 27.12 2.22
CA PRO A 129 -6.90 27.23 2.79
C PRO A 129 -7.85 26.18 2.19
N TRP A 130 -8.83 25.71 2.97
CA TRP A 130 -9.89 24.85 2.46
C TRP A 130 -11.15 25.63 2.09
N PRO A 131 -11.89 25.22 1.05
CA PRO A 131 -13.18 25.83 0.73
C PRO A 131 -14.20 25.51 1.83
N PRO A 132 -15.25 26.34 2.00
CA PRO A 132 -16.34 26.02 2.91
C PRO A 132 -17.13 24.80 2.43
N GLY A 133 -17.58 23.96 3.36
CA GLY A 133 -18.39 22.77 3.11
C GLY A 133 -17.73 21.48 3.62
N LEU A 134 -18.39 20.36 3.38
CA LEU A 134 -17.89 19.03 3.75
C LEU A 134 -16.70 18.64 2.86
N LEU A 135 -15.59 18.24 3.44
CA LEU A 135 -14.36 17.84 2.73
C LEU A 135 -14.17 16.31 2.78
N TYR A 136 -13.43 15.73 1.83
CA TYR A 136 -13.09 14.30 1.84
C TYR A 136 -11.57 14.08 1.98
N ALA A 137 -11.17 13.07 2.76
CA ALA A 137 -9.76 12.72 2.94
C ALA A 137 -9.50 11.23 3.18
N LEU A 138 -8.41 10.72 2.59
CA LEU A 138 -7.87 9.36 2.74
C LEU A 138 -6.32 9.38 2.58
N PRO A 139 -5.47 8.93 3.54
CA PRO A 139 -5.69 8.57 4.93
C PRO A 139 -5.09 9.57 5.96
N VAL A 140 -5.39 9.33 7.23
CA VAL A 140 -5.07 10.18 8.40
C VAL A 140 -3.57 10.37 8.63
N ILE A 141 -3.11 11.61 8.56
CA ILE A 141 -1.81 12.05 9.07
C ILE A 141 -2.11 12.97 10.27
N PRO A 142 -1.37 12.92 11.41
CA PRO A 142 -1.63 13.77 12.58
C PRO A 142 -1.80 15.27 12.25
N ARG A 143 -1.04 15.76 11.26
CA ARG A 143 -1.12 17.14 10.78
C ARG A 143 -2.49 17.49 10.15
N LEU A 144 -3.17 16.53 9.52
CA LEU A 144 -4.52 16.73 9.01
C LEU A 144 -5.50 16.98 10.16
N LEU A 145 -5.42 16.17 11.23
CA LEU A 145 -6.31 16.32 12.40
C LEU A 145 -6.12 17.67 13.07
N GLN A 146 -4.87 18.12 13.22
CA GLN A 146 -4.57 19.44 13.77
C GLN A 146 -5.22 20.55 12.93
N LYS A 147 -5.06 20.51 11.60
CA LYS A 147 -5.64 21.51 10.70
C LYS A 147 -7.18 21.48 10.72
N ILE A 148 -7.80 20.29 10.81
CA ILE A 148 -9.25 20.15 10.98
C ILE A 148 -9.73 20.91 12.22
N LEU A 149 -9.04 20.77 13.34
CA LEU A 149 -9.38 21.44 14.60
C LEU A 149 -9.14 22.96 14.52
N GLU A 150 -8.02 23.39 13.95
CA GLU A 150 -7.66 24.81 13.80
C GLU A 150 -8.64 25.56 12.90
N GLU A 151 -9.02 24.97 11.77
CA GLU A 151 -9.94 25.59 10.79
C GLU A 151 -11.42 25.30 11.08
N LYS A 152 -11.72 24.48 12.11
CA LYS A 152 -13.07 24.00 12.43
C LYS A 152 -13.78 23.40 11.20
N ALA A 153 -13.03 22.66 10.40
CA ALA A 153 -13.52 22.12 9.13
C ALA A 153 -14.35 20.85 9.34
N GLU A 154 -15.36 20.66 8.49
CA GLU A 154 -16.15 19.44 8.46
C GLU A 154 -15.55 18.47 7.45
N VAL A 155 -15.12 17.28 7.90
CA VAL A 155 -14.39 16.33 7.04
C VAL A 155 -14.94 14.92 7.15
N LEU A 156 -15.31 14.34 6.01
CA LEU A 156 -15.53 12.91 5.84
C LEU A 156 -14.18 12.21 5.73
N LEU A 157 -13.69 11.74 6.88
CA LEU A 157 -12.37 11.14 7.02
C LEU A 157 -12.44 9.62 6.98
N VAL A 158 -11.70 9.00 6.05
CA VAL A 158 -11.54 7.55 6.00
C VAL A 158 -10.17 7.17 6.56
N ALA A 159 -10.18 6.35 7.60
CA ALA A 159 -9.00 5.98 8.37
C ALA A 159 -8.90 4.47 8.53
N PRO A 160 -7.70 3.86 8.49
CA PRO A 160 -7.53 2.49 8.93
C PRO A 160 -7.84 2.39 10.42
N TYR A 161 -8.57 1.35 10.82
CA TYR A 161 -8.78 1.04 12.24
C TYR A 161 -7.46 0.53 12.84
N LEU A 162 -6.81 1.36 13.67
CA LEU A 162 -5.54 1.06 14.32
C LEU A 162 -5.70 1.03 15.85
N PRO A 163 -6.19 -0.07 16.44
CA PRO A 163 -6.51 -0.16 17.87
C PRO A 163 -5.31 -0.12 18.82
N ARG A 164 -4.08 0.09 18.33
CA ARG A 164 -2.83 -0.05 19.12
C ARG A 164 -1.82 1.08 18.93
N ARG A 165 -2.26 2.29 18.60
CA ARG A 165 -1.41 3.48 18.73
C ARG A 165 -2.05 4.43 19.75
N PRO A 166 -1.40 4.70 20.89
CA PRO A 166 -1.86 5.73 21.82
C PRO A 166 -1.84 7.12 21.16
#